data_AF-A0A200QAM9-F1
#
_entry.id   AF-A0A200QAM9-F1
#
_cell.length_a   1.000
_cell.length_b   1.000
_cell.length_c   1.000
_cell.angle_alpha   90.00
_cell.angle_beta   90.00
_cell.angle_gamma   90.00
#
_symmetry.space_group_name_H-M   'P 1'
#
loop_
_entity.id
_entity.type
_entity.pdbx_description
1 polymer ?
#
loop_
_entity_poly.entity_id
_entity_poly.type
_entity_poly.pdbx_seq_one_letter_code
_entity_poly.pdbx_strand_id
1 'polypeptide(L)'
;MHLMLQTEISEIKADFEKSLTQTKHRHQIKHLTKLRNYVSHLALDRLVDELDRIGKEGMTKADCRCVVRSTHGLPCACELVRFQAEGISIPLTAIEPHWKQLSSVPYVEEAVAFDFLPELKHMRQRWIEGSEPERAALVQKMKEFGTASSTRMQEPNDKVKTKGRRSKKQRQADESTKRNPSLFEHELASSANSTVKQQVKKKTLNAKGSIKTSSAKATINSQQSQTADVMRNAPTTPNLPPRWNYLSQLPKPMQTYISSIEDVPGDGHCGYHVVAMKMGLDLESGWKDVRQAMVKELDLNIDFYTKMFDLEIVHKLRKRFDYYGDRDITSDYWLQMPEAGFIIAEAFVTVVVLISRDMNFTFVPSRYPYSQYTRNRLIVMAHVNSSHYVGLTLNPGSPMPPEPPYQFWKRTVTDHSKAWLSMFSDQIAEFEKIMGYVKEQSPVNITLDD
;
A
#
# COMPACT_ATOMS: atom_id res chain seq x y z
N MET A 1 42.27 6.52 -24.54
CA MET A 1 40.92 5.99 -24.23
C MET A 1 40.45 6.44 -22.85
N HIS A 2 40.94 5.87 -21.73
CA HIS A 2 40.46 6.18 -20.36
C HIS A 2 40.30 7.69 -20.05
N LEU A 3 41.31 8.51 -20.36
CA LEU A 3 41.28 9.96 -20.13
C LEU A 3 40.17 10.69 -20.89
N MET A 4 39.83 10.29 -22.12
CA MET A 4 38.76 10.94 -22.90
C MET A 4 37.40 10.70 -22.26
N LEU A 5 37.11 9.45 -21.88
CA LEU A 5 35.88 9.07 -21.18
C LEU A 5 35.73 9.82 -19.85
N GLN A 6 36.84 10.08 -19.13
CA GLN A 6 36.81 10.87 -17.90
C GLN A 6 36.49 12.35 -18.17
N THR A 7 36.97 12.94 -19.26
CA THR A 7 36.59 14.29 -19.69
C THR A 7 35.11 14.34 -20.06
N GLU A 8 34.64 13.44 -20.92
CA GLU A 8 33.23 13.36 -21.36
C GLU A 8 32.26 13.20 -20.18
N ILE A 9 32.57 12.32 -19.23
CA ILE A 9 31.78 12.15 -17.99
C ILE A 9 31.77 13.42 -17.13
N SER A 10 32.85 14.21 -17.15
CA SER A 10 32.95 15.45 -16.39
C SER A 10 32.16 16.59 -17.05
N GLU A 11 32.15 16.65 -18.38
CA GLU A 11 31.33 17.59 -19.16
C GLU A 11 29.83 17.29 -19.00
N ILE A 12 29.42 16.02 -19.10
CA ILE A 12 28.03 15.58 -18.86
C ILE A 12 27.55 15.97 -17.45
N LYS A 13 28.39 15.76 -16.42
CA LYS A 13 28.09 16.20 -15.05
C LYS A 13 27.91 17.72 -14.95
N ALA A 14 28.77 18.50 -15.60
CA ALA A 14 28.66 19.95 -15.61
C ALA A 14 27.39 20.45 -16.33
N ASP A 15 26.94 19.77 -17.40
CA ASP A 15 25.71 20.11 -18.11
C ASP A 15 24.44 19.65 -17.39
N PHE A 16 24.49 18.57 -16.60
CA PHE A 16 23.43 18.24 -15.65
C PHE A 16 23.33 19.26 -14.51
N GLU A 17 24.45 19.71 -13.93
CA GLU A 17 24.46 20.75 -12.90
C GLU A 17 23.89 22.08 -13.42
N LYS A 18 24.27 22.48 -14.64
CA LYS A 18 23.63 23.63 -15.35
C LYS A 18 22.13 23.40 -15.57
N SER A 19 21.72 22.17 -15.92
CA SER A 19 20.32 21.82 -16.12
C SER A 19 19.48 21.91 -14.84
N LEU A 20 20.06 21.55 -13.69
CA LEU A 20 19.44 21.65 -12.35
C LEU A 20 19.37 23.08 -11.82
N THR A 21 20.42 23.88 -12.04
CA THR A 21 20.58 25.19 -11.37
C THR A 21 20.19 26.39 -12.23
N GLN A 22 20.19 26.27 -13.57
CA GLN A 22 20.03 27.41 -14.48
C GLN A 22 18.87 27.20 -15.47
N THR A 23 18.07 28.25 -15.70
CA THR A 23 17.10 28.31 -16.80
C THR A 23 17.67 29.20 -17.91
N LYS A 24 17.92 28.65 -19.11
CA LYS A 24 18.33 29.47 -20.28
C LYS A 24 17.21 30.46 -20.65
N HIS A 25 17.56 31.63 -21.19
CA HIS A 25 16.56 32.59 -21.70
C HIS A 25 15.58 31.94 -22.71
N ARG A 26 16.09 31.10 -23.61
CA ARG A 26 15.27 30.35 -24.60
C ARG A 26 14.23 29.41 -23.96
N HIS A 27 14.42 28.99 -22.70
CA HIS A 27 13.48 28.11 -21.97
C HIS A 27 12.39 28.87 -21.19
N GLN A 28 12.35 30.21 -21.26
CA GLN A 28 11.38 31.03 -20.53
C GLN A 28 9.96 31.03 -21.12
N ILE A 29 9.63 30.08 -22.00
CA ILE A 29 8.29 29.86 -22.57
C ILE A 29 7.31 29.35 -21.50
N LYS A 30 6.07 29.86 -21.48
CA LYS A 30 5.04 29.52 -20.45
C LYS A 30 4.79 28.01 -20.31
N HIS A 31 4.79 27.27 -21.42
CA HIS A 31 4.50 25.84 -21.44
C HIS A 31 5.61 24.98 -20.82
N LEU A 32 6.86 25.47 -20.82
CA LEU A 32 8.01 24.75 -20.26
C LEU A 32 8.20 24.96 -18.76
N THR A 33 7.38 25.81 -18.11
CA THR A 33 7.59 26.25 -16.71
C THR A 33 7.67 25.09 -15.69
N LYS A 34 6.98 23.97 -15.93
CA LYS A 34 7.04 22.76 -15.07
C LYS A 34 8.25 21.85 -15.34
N LEU A 35 8.98 22.06 -16.44
CA LEU A 35 10.08 21.20 -16.89
C LEU A 35 11.46 21.81 -16.60
N ARG A 36 11.54 23.14 -16.47
CA ARG A 36 12.76 23.86 -16.05
C ARG A 36 13.29 23.26 -14.75
N ASN A 37 14.60 23.03 -14.68
CA ASN A 37 15.30 22.48 -13.52
C ASN A 37 14.91 21.03 -13.12
N TYR A 38 14.02 20.37 -13.87
CA TYR A 38 13.60 18.97 -13.68
C TYR A 38 13.84 18.09 -14.92
N VAL A 39 14.27 18.68 -16.03
CA VAL A 39 14.48 18.04 -17.34
C VAL A 39 15.73 18.65 -17.97
N SER A 40 16.53 17.86 -18.68
CA SER A 40 17.79 18.33 -19.25
C SER A 40 17.61 19.46 -20.27
N HIS A 41 18.60 20.37 -20.31
CA HIS A 41 18.61 21.47 -21.28
C HIS A 41 18.49 20.98 -22.72
N LEU A 42 19.02 19.80 -23.05
CA LEU A 42 18.91 19.19 -24.39
C LEU A 42 17.47 18.81 -24.76
N ALA A 43 16.68 18.28 -23.81
CA ALA A 43 15.25 18.05 -24.01
C ALA A 43 14.47 19.37 -24.11
N LEU A 44 14.80 20.36 -23.28
CA LEU A 44 14.16 21.67 -23.34
C LEU A 44 14.46 22.39 -24.66
N ASP A 45 15.70 22.35 -25.16
CA ASP A 45 16.06 22.94 -26.46
C ASP A 45 15.29 22.25 -27.61
N ARG A 46 15.21 20.92 -27.62
CA ARG A 46 14.39 20.15 -28.59
C ARG A 46 12.90 20.49 -28.51
N LEU A 47 12.35 20.70 -27.32
CA LEU A 47 10.96 21.14 -27.14
C LEU A 47 10.73 22.58 -27.61
N VAL A 48 11.72 23.47 -27.49
CA VAL A 48 11.64 24.80 -28.11
C VAL A 48 11.67 24.68 -29.62
N ASP A 49 12.56 23.85 -30.22
CA ASP A 49 12.61 23.69 -31.67
C ASP A 49 11.30 23.11 -32.25
N GLU A 50 10.65 22.18 -31.54
CA GLU A 50 9.33 21.64 -31.90
C GLU A 50 8.21 22.71 -31.80
N LEU A 51 8.23 23.56 -30.75
CA LEU A 51 7.32 24.70 -30.59
C LEU A 51 7.54 25.79 -31.65
N ASP A 52 8.80 26.08 -31.98
CA ASP A 52 9.20 27.02 -33.02
C ASP A 52 8.78 26.54 -34.41
N ARG A 53 8.69 25.22 -34.65
CA ARG A 53 8.13 24.65 -35.89
C ARG A 53 6.62 24.88 -35.98
N ILE A 54 5.87 24.54 -34.92
CA ILE A 54 4.41 24.79 -34.84
C ILE A 54 4.08 26.25 -35.16
N GLY A 55 4.83 27.19 -34.58
CA GLY A 55 4.62 28.63 -34.76
C GLY A 55 4.94 29.18 -36.16
N LYS A 56 5.64 28.42 -37.00
CA LYS A 56 6.02 28.84 -38.37
C LYS A 56 5.17 28.19 -39.45
N GLU A 57 4.93 26.89 -39.32
CA GLU A 57 4.30 26.06 -40.36
C GLU A 57 2.80 25.88 -40.14
N GLY A 58 2.32 26.07 -38.91
CA GLY A 58 1.08 25.46 -38.45
C GLY A 58 1.23 23.94 -38.28
N MET A 59 0.23 23.30 -37.69
CA MET A 59 0.24 21.84 -37.49
C MET A 59 -1.18 21.34 -37.27
N THR A 60 -1.69 20.46 -38.12
CA THR A 60 -2.91 19.69 -37.81
C THR A 60 -2.54 18.36 -37.14
N LYS A 61 -3.55 17.66 -36.60
CA LYS A 61 -3.35 16.31 -36.02
C LYS A 61 -2.87 15.28 -37.07
N ALA A 62 -3.14 15.49 -38.35
CA ALA A 62 -2.77 14.57 -39.42
C ALA A 62 -1.28 14.69 -39.82
N ASP A 63 -0.73 15.90 -39.83
CA ASP A 63 0.59 16.17 -40.44
C ASP A 63 1.76 15.68 -39.59
N CYS A 64 1.59 15.64 -38.26
CA CYS A 64 2.70 15.52 -37.32
C CYS A 64 3.43 14.16 -37.34
N ARG A 65 2.76 13.07 -37.76
CA ARG A 65 3.29 11.68 -37.78
C ARG A 65 3.91 11.16 -36.46
N CYS A 66 3.72 11.87 -35.35
CA CYS A 66 4.20 11.54 -33.99
C CYS A 66 5.70 11.25 -33.83
N VAL A 67 6.57 11.59 -34.80
CA VAL A 67 7.95 11.10 -34.86
C VAL A 67 8.77 11.45 -33.61
N VAL A 68 8.66 12.67 -33.08
CA VAL A 68 9.38 13.09 -31.87
C VAL A 68 8.95 12.29 -30.64
N ARG A 69 7.67 11.92 -30.54
CA ARG A 69 7.15 11.06 -29.47
C ARG A 69 7.68 9.63 -29.57
N SER A 70 7.67 9.03 -30.77
CA SER A 70 8.11 7.64 -30.94
C SER A 70 9.64 7.45 -30.91
N THR A 71 10.41 8.42 -31.41
CA THR A 71 11.88 8.31 -31.52
C THR A 71 12.66 8.93 -30.37
N HIS A 72 12.09 9.94 -29.70
CA HIS A 72 12.77 10.66 -28.61
C HIS A 72 11.99 10.64 -27.30
N GLY A 73 10.74 10.16 -27.23
CA GLY A 73 9.97 10.16 -25.98
C GLY A 73 9.58 11.56 -25.46
N LEU A 74 9.61 12.57 -26.33
CA LEU A 74 9.19 13.94 -26.04
C LEU A 74 7.85 14.22 -26.73
N PRO A 75 6.97 15.08 -26.17
CA PRO A 75 5.72 15.50 -26.80
C PRO A 75 5.89 15.90 -28.26
N CYS A 76 5.12 15.28 -29.15
CA CYS A 76 5.05 15.69 -30.55
C CYS A 76 4.41 17.08 -30.69
N ALA A 77 4.62 17.75 -31.82
CA ALA A 77 3.86 18.95 -32.18
C ALA A 77 2.33 18.75 -32.05
N CYS A 78 1.82 17.56 -32.35
CA CYS A 78 0.43 17.18 -32.11
C CYS A 78 -0.03 17.28 -30.64
N GLU A 79 0.80 16.90 -29.67
CA GLU A 79 0.51 17.00 -28.24
C GLU A 79 0.74 18.43 -27.72
N LEU A 80 1.76 19.11 -28.23
CA LEU A 80 2.08 20.49 -27.88
C LEU A 80 0.95 21.45 -28.29
N VAL A 81 0.35 21.28 -29.48
CA VAL A 81 -0.84 22.01 -29.90
C VAL A 81 -2.02 21.76 -28.96
N ARG A 82 -2.21 20.51 -28.49
CA ARG A 82 -3.24 20.20 -27.48
C ARG A 82 -2.98 20.93 -26.15
N PHE A 83 -1.76 20.86 -25.62
CA PHE A 83 -1.41 21.57 -24.38
C PHE A 83 -1.49 23.10 -24.53
N GLN A 84 -1.24 23.64 -25.74
CA GLN A 84 -1.48 25.04 -26.07
C GLN A 84 -2.96 25.41 -26.03
N ALA A 85 -3.83 24.63 -26.68
CA ALA A 85 -5.28 24.83 -26.70
C ALA A 85 -5.94 24.68 -25.32
N GLU A 86 -5.51 23.71 -24.52
CA GLU A 86 -5.97 23.51 -23.13
C GLU A 86 -5.37 24.56 -22.17
N GLY A 87 -4.40 25.36 -22.61
CA GLY A 87 -3.70 26.37 -21.80
C GLY A 87 -2.70 25.80 -20.78
N ILE A 88 -2.45 24.50 -20.79
CA ILE A 88 -1.69 23.77 -19.77
C ILE A 88 -0.18 23.84 -20.06
N SER A 89 0.64 23.88 -19.00
CA SER A 89 2.09 23.65 -19.09
C SER A 89 2.40 22.15 -19.17
N ILE A 90 3.32 21.77 -20.06
CA ILE A 90 3.67 20.37 -20.34
C ILE A 90 3.96 19.66 -19.01
N PRO A 91 3.24 18.56 -18.68
CA PRO A 91 3.46 17.86 -17.43
C PRO A 91 4.72 16.99 -17.50
N LEU A 92 5.42 16.84 -16.37
CA LEU A 92 6.59 15.96 -16.26
C LEU A 92 6.27 14.50 -16.61
N THR A 93 5.02 14.06 -16.45
CA THR A 93 4.53 12.74 -16.86
C THR A 93 4.46 12.53 -18.38
N ALA A 94 4.55 13.60 -19.18
CA ALA A 94 4.64 13.49 -20.63
C ALA A 94 6.09 13.38 -21.15
N ILE A 95 7.08 13.34 -20.26
CA ILE A 95 8.53 13.30 -20.56
C ILE A 95 9.11 11.97 -20.08
N GLU A 96 9.76 11.21 -20.99
CA GLU A 96 10.38 9.93 -20.64
C GLU A 96 11.49 10.05 -19.58
N PRO A 97 11.70 9.05 -18.69
CA PRO A 97 12.64 9.11 -17.57
C PRO A 97 14.07 9.51 -17.91
N HIS A 98 14.58 9.11 -19.08
CA HIS A 98 15.95 9.42 -19.49
C HIS A 98 16.22 10.93 -19.73
N TRP A 99 15.18 11.76 -19.91
CA TRP A 99 15.32 13.23 -19.96
C TRP A 99 15.16 13.92 -18.60
N LYS A 100 14.44 13.27 -17.66
CA LYS A 100 14.33 13.69 -16.26
C LYS A 100 15.61 13.40 -15.47
N GLN A 101 16.43 12.47 -15.97
CA GLN A 101 17.71 12.09 -15.38
C GLN A 101 18.77 13.20 -15.51
N LEU A 102 19.19 13.75 -14.37
CA LEU A 102 20.18 14.82 -14.24
C LEU A 102 21.33 14.42 -13.30
N SER A 103 21.75 13.14 -13.36
CA SER A 103 22.84 12.59 -12.55
C SER A 103 23.68 11.60 -13.37
N SER A 104 24.95 11.46 -13.02
CA SER A 104 25.81 10.38 -13.55
C SER A 104 25.57 9.03 -12.87
N VAL A 105 24.86 9.02 -11.72
CA VAL A 105 24.37 7.79 -11.08
C VAL A 105 22.99 7.52 -11.68
N PRO A 106 22.72 6.34 -12.28
CA PRO A 106 21.44 6.05 -12.90
C PRO A 106 20.30 6.22 -11.91
N TYR A 107 19.37 7.13 -12.21
CA TYR A 107 18.13 7.29 -11.46
C TYR A 107 17.27 6.05 -11.68
N VAL A 108 17.37 5.11 -10.75
CA VAL A 108 16.25 4.23 -10.44
C VAL A 108 15.11 5.15 -10.06
N GLU A 109 14.00 5.08 -10.79
CA GLU A 109 12.78 5.81 -10.44
C GLU A 109 12.17 5.11 -9.23
N GLU A 110 12.78 5.35 -8.05
CA GLU A 110 12.16 5.07 -6.75
C GLU A 110 10.81 5.78 -6.79
N ALA A 111 9.76 5.00 -7.02
CA ALA A 111 8.41 5.46 -6.93
C ALA A 111 8.19 5.86 -5.47
N VAL A 112 8.36 7.15 -5.17
CA VAL A 112 8.02 7.76 -3.89
C VAL A 112 6.51 7.70 -3.75
N ALA A 113 6.04 6.50 -3.41
CA ALA A 113 4.73 6.26 -2.89
C ALA A 113 4.65 7.10 -1.62
N PHE A 114 4.01 8.26 -1.73
CA PHE A 114 3.61 9.08 -0.60
C PHE A 114 2.44 8.39 0.11
N ASP A 115 2.76 7.19 0.62
CA ASP A 115 1.82 6.22 1.11
C ASP A 115 1.48 6.55 2.55
N PHE A 116 0.38 7.26 2.74
CA PHE A 116 -0.23 7.45 4.06
C PHE A 116 -0.98 6.19 4.55
N LEU A 117 -1.03 5.07 3.82
CA LEU A 117 -1.71 3.87 4.31
C LEU A 117 -1.15 3.36 5.64
N PRO A 118 0.15 3.42 5.99
CA PRO A 118 0.63 3.09 7.33
C PRO A 118 0.01 4.00 8.41
N GLU A 119 0.04 5.32 8.24
CA GLU A 119 -0.52 6.29 9.20
C GLU A 119 -2.04 6.17 9.29
N LEU A 120 -2.72 6.01 8.17
CA LEU A 120 -4.17 5.81 8.10
C LEU A 120 -4.59 4.46 8.68
N LYS A 121 -3.78 3.40 8.54
CA LYS A 121 -3.98 2.12 9.25
C LYS A 121 -3.85 2.33 10.76
N HIS A 122 -2.83 3.04 11.25
CA HIS A 122 -2.69 3.36 12.68
C HIS A 122 -3.84 4.24 13.21
N MET A 123 -4.29 5.25 12.46
CA MET A 123 -5.46 6.06 12.85
C MET A 123 -6.75 5.21 12.86
N ARG A 124 -6.95 4.34 11.88
CA ARG A 124 -8.09 3.41 11.83
C ARG A 124 -8.06 2.42 12.99
N GLN A 125 -6.89 1.89 13.35
CA GLN A 125 -6.75 0.99 14.48
C GLN A 125 -7.11 1.69 15.80
N ARG A 126 -6.63 2.92 16.00
CA ARG A 126 -6.99 3.74 17.16
C ARG A 126 -8.47 4.16 17.21
N TRP A 127 -9.17 4.22 16.08
CA TRP A 127 -10.63 4.34 16.05
C TRP A 127 -11.27 3.04 16.56
N ILE A 128 -10.88 1.89 16.00
CA ILE A 128 -11.43 0.58 16.36
C ILE A 128 -11.26 0.30 17.87
N GLU A 129 -10.10 0.60 18.43
CA GLU A 129 -9.75 0.37 19.85
C GLU A 129 -10.34 1.42 20.81
N GLY A 130 -10.60 2.64 20.35
CA GLY A 130 -11.10 3.74 21.17
C GLY A 130 -12.57 3.60 21.57
N SER A 131 -12.94 4.23 22.69
CA SER A 131 -14.34 4.36 23.13
C SER A 131 -15.12 5.37 22.27
N GLU A 132 -16.45 5.31 22.23
CA GLU A 132 -17.31 6.22 21.44
C GLU A 132 -16.96 7.72 21.52
N PRO A 133 -16.71 8.34 22.70
CA PRO A 133 -16.29 9.75 22.74
C PRO A 133 -14.91 9.99 22.10
N GLU A 134 -13.98 9.04 22.19
CA GLU A 134 -12.66 9.12 21.54
C GLU A 134 -12.77 8.94 20.02
N ARG A 135 -13.63 8.03 19.56
CA ARG A 135 -13.98 7.83 18.14
C ARG A 135 -14.56 9.11 17.53
N ALA A 136 -15.53 9.72 18.20
CA ALA A 136 -16.12 10.99 17.79
C ALA A 136 -15.06 12.11 17.71
N ALA A 137 -14.17 12.20 18.70
CA ALA A 137 -13.08 13.18 18.70
C ALA A 137 -12.04 12.94 17.60
N LEU A 138 -11.75 11.68 17.25
CA LEU A 138 -10.84 11.32 16.16
C LEU A 138 -11.43 11.72 14.80
N VAL A 139 -12.71 11.42 14.56
CA VAL A 139 -13.45 11.82 13.35
C VAL A 139 -13.56 13.34 13.23
N GLN A 140 -13.76 14.04 14.33
CA GLN A 140 -13.78 15.51 14.34
C GLN A 140 -12.45 16.10 13.87
N LYS A 141 -11.32 15.58 14.37
CA LYS A 141 -9.98 16.00 13.89
C LYS A 141 -9.76 15.67 12.41
N MET A 142 -10.21 14.51 11.93
CA MET A 142 -10.16 14.18 10.50
C MET A 142 -10.92 15.20 9.62
N LYS A 143 -12.09 15.68 10.08
CA LYS A 143 -12.86 16.72 9.37
C LYS A 143 -12.15 18.08 9.37
N GLU A 144 -11.43 18.41 10.44
CA GLU A 144 -10.63 19.64 10.54
C GLU A 144 -9.46 19.65 9.55
N PHE A 145 -8.85 18.49 9.23
CA PHE A 145 -7.87 18.37 8.14
C PHE A 145 -8.52 18.36 6.75
N GLY A 146 -9.69 17.73 6.61
CA GLY A 146 -10.40 17.57 5.34
C GLY A 146 -11.14 18.80 4.82
N THR A 147 -11.15 19.92 5.57
CA THR A 147 -11.86 21.16 5.18
C THR A 147 -10.93 22.37 5.14
N ALA A 148 -10.84 23.02 3.97
CA ALA A 148 -9.89 24.10 3.69
C ALA A 148 -10.09 25.39 4.52
N SER A 149 -11.11 25.45 5.37
CA SER A 149 -11.38 26.57 6.29
C SER A 149 -10.62 26.47 7.62
N SER A 150 -9.89 25.37 7.88
CA SER A 150 -9.13 25.19 9.12
C SER A 150 -7.69 25.73 9.06
N THR A 151 -7.50 26.95 8.54
CA THR A 151 -6.28 27.74 8.77
C THR A 151 -6.23 28.30 10.20
N ARG A 152 -6.49 27.44 11.20
CA ARG A 152 -6.31 27.77 12.62
C ARG A 152 -4.83 27.73 12.99
N MET A 153 -4.11 28.78 12.59
CA MET A 153 -3.20 29.41 13.55
C MET A 153 -4.05 30.06 14.67
N GLN A 154 -4.60 29.24 15.56
CA GLN A 154 -5.02 29.74 16.86
C GLN A 154 -3.77 29.88 17.74
N GLU A 155 -3.60 31.06 18.34
CA GLU A 155 -2.76 31.16 19.53
C GLU A 155 -3.25 30.15 20.58
N PRO A 156 -2.35 29.63 21.45
CA PRO A 156 -2.76 28.75 22.54
C PRO A 156 -3.92 29.35 23.35
N ASN A 157 -5.03 28.61 23.47
CA ASN A 157 -6.22 29.07 24.20
C ASN A 157 -5.92 29.42 25.67
N ASP A 158 -4.91 28.77 26.24
CA ASP A 158 -4.30 29.23 27.48
C ASP A 158 -3.35 30.41 27.21
N LYS A 159 -3.67 31.55 27.84
CA LYS A 159 -2.66 32.59 28.12
C LYS A 159 -1.63 32.03 29.10
N VAL A 160 -0.69 31.25 28.58
CA VAL A 160 0.58 30.93 29.24
C VAL A 160 1.15 32.25 29.73
N LYS A 161 1.18 32.43 31.06
CA LYS A 161 1.72 33.62 31.69
C LYS A 161 3.24 33.60 31.59
N THR A 162 3.74 33.86 30.38
CA THR A 162 5.08 34.40 30.17
C THR A 162 5.27 35.51 31.18
N LYS A 163 6.40 35.52 31.90
CA LYS A 163 6.61 36.41 33.06
C LYS A 163 6.93 37.85 32.62
N GLY A 164 5.99 38.46 31.92
CA GLY A 164 5.96 39.88 31.64
C GLY A 164 6.04 40.72 32.92
N ARG A 165 6.50 41.96 32.77
CA ARG A 165 6.83 42.88 33.86
C ARG A 165 5.64 43.08 34.80
N ARG A 166 5.70 42.47 36.00
CA ARG A 166 4.66 42.56 37.05
C ARG A 166 4.24 44.02 37.30
N SER A 167 2.95 44.25 37.41
CA SER A 167 2.40 45.59 37.70
C SER A 167 2.89 46.13 39.05
N LYS A 168 2.98 47.47 39.18
CA LYS A 168 3.46 48.13 40.40
C LYS A 168 2.61 47.76 41.64
N LYS A 169 1.31 47.48 41.45
CA LYS A 169 0.36 47.08 42.49
C LYS A 169 0.52 45.62 42.95
N GLN A 170 0.88 44.69 42.04
CA GLN A 170 1.11 43.27 42.38
C GLN A 170 2.47 43.00 43.03
N ARG A 171 3.42 43.96 42.98
CA ARG A 171 4.71 43.85 43.67
C ARG A 171 4.63 44.01 45.21
N GLN A 172 3.48 44.39 45.75
CA GLN A 172 3.28 44.64 47.19
C GLN A 172 2.44 43.56 47.90
N ALA A 173 1.94 42.56 47.18
CA ALA A 173 1.01 41.54 47.70
C ALA A 173 1.50 40.09 47.52
N ASP A 174 2.77 39.91 47.13
CA ASP A 174 3.38 38.59 46.91
C ASP A 174 4.82 38.59 47.44
N GLU A 175 4.99 38.14 48.68
CA GLU A 175 6.30 37.94 49.30
C GLU A 175 6.93 36.58 48.97
N SER A 176 6.27 35.74 48.16
CA SER A 176 6.64 34.33 47.93
C SER A 176 7.95 34.16 47.13
N THR A 177 8.54 35.24 46.59
CA THR A 177 9.81 35.21 45.85
C THR A 177 10.92 36.06 46.49
N LYS A 178 11.03 36.06 47.82
CA LYS A 178 12.26 36.48 48.51
C LYS A 178 13.31 35.37 48.38
N ARG A 179 14.55 35.74 48.04
CA ARG A 179 15.72 34.86 48.10
C ARG A 179 16.04 34.57 49.57
N ASN A 180 16.45 33.33 49.90
CA ASN A 180 16.93 33.01 51.25
C ASN A 180 18.08 33.94 51.64
N PRO A 181 18.07 34.55 52.85
CA PRO A 181 19.14 35.44 53.28
C PRO A 181 20.50 34.75 53.29
N SER A 182 21.55 35.54 53.07
CA SER A 182 22.93 35.11 53.24
C SER A 182 23.28 34.93 54.73
N LEU A 183 24.38 34.23 55.00
CA LEU A 183 24.81 33.91 56.37
C LEU A 183 25.02 35.17 57.22
N PHE A 184 25.57 36.23 56.63
CA PHE A 184 25.76 37.55 57.24
C PHE A 184 24.44 38.24 57.62
N GLU A 185 23.37 38.07 56.83
CA GLU A 185 22.04 38.59 57.14
C GLU A 185 21.36 37.81 58.28
N HIS A 186 21.69 36.52 58.44
CA HIS A 186 21.27 35.72 59.59
C HIS A 186 22.01 36.09 60.89
N GLU A 187 23.29 36.46 60.84
CA GLU A 187 24.04 36.94 62.01
C GLU A 187 23.48 38.27 62.54
N LEU A 188 23.15 39.21 61.64
CA LEU A 188 22.48 40.47 61.98
C LEU A 188 21.10 40.24 62.60
N ALA A 189 20.30 39.31 62.06
CA ALA A 189 19.00 38.94 62.64
C ALA A 189 19.13 38.25 64.01
N SER A 190 20.21 37.50 64.25
CA SER A 190 20.41 36.72 65.49
C SER A 190 20.75 37.57 66.72
N SER A 191 21.06 38.87 66.53
CA SER A 191 21.29 39.82 67.62
C SER A 191 20.01 40.43 68.22
N ALA A 192 18.82 40.11 67.67
CA ALA A 192 17.54 40.66 68.10
C ALA A 192 16.62 39.60 68.74
N ASN A 193 16.78 39.37 70.05
CA ASN A 193 15.96 38.48 70.92
C ASN A 193 16.05 36.98 70.55
N SER A 194 16.71 36.08 71.28
CA SER A 194 16.92 35.91 72.73
C SER A 194 15.64 35.60 73.54
N THR A 195 15.08 34.39 73.39
CA THR A 195 14.39 33.68 74.50
C THR A 195 14.29 32.15 74.34
N VAL A 196 15.35 31.46 74.79
CA VAL A 196 15.43 30.17 75.54
C VAL A 196 14.33 29.06 75.38
N LYS A 197 14.82 27.79 75.32
CA LYS A 197 14.16 26.45 75.44
C LYS A 197 13.77 25.78 74.10
N GLN A 198 14.30 24.62 73.68
CA GLN A 198 14.40 23.26 74.28
C GLN A 198 13.03 22.53 74.37
N GLN A 199 12.86 21.22 74.05
CA GLN A 199 13.76 20.17 73.51
C GLN A 199 12.99 18.92 72.95
N VAL A 200 13.40 18.39 71.79
CA VAL A 200 13.82 16.97 71.52
C VAL A 200 12.89 15.73 71.73
N LYS A 201 12.98 14.75 70.77
CA LYS A 201 12.53 13.31 70.73
C LYS A 201 11.01 13.06 70.60
N LYS A 202 10.51 12.27 69.63
CA LYS A 202 10.66 10.80 69.31
C LYS A 202 10.01 9.85 70.32
N LYS A 203 8.92 9.14 69.93
CA LYS A 203 8.93 7.66 69.73
C LYS A 203 7.62 7.05 69.15
N THR A 204 7.83 6.10 68.22
CA THR A 204 7.07 4.87 67.88
C THR A 204 5.61 4.64 68.30
N LEU A 205 4.80 4.29 67.29
CA LEU A 205 3.92 3.10 67.18
C LEU A 205 3.10 2.64 68.40
N ASN A 206 1.78 2.46 68.21
CA ASN A 206 1.16 1.17 68.56
C ASN A 206 -0.12 0.85 67.77
N ALA A 207 -0.51 -0.43 67.79
CA ALA A 207 -1.60 -0.99 66.99
C ALA A 207 -3.01 -0.76 67.54
N LYS A 208 -4.02 -0.98 66.68
CA LYS A 208 -5.24 -1.75 66.99
C LYS A 208 -6.00 -2.08 65.70
N GLY A 209 -6.86 -3.09 65.74
CA GLY A 209 -7.71 -3.43 64.61
C GLY A 209 -8.98 -4.18 65.02
N SER A 210 -9.81 -4.42 64.00
CA SER A 210 -10.94 -5.36 63.96
C SER A 210 -12.30 -4.93 64.52
N ILE A 211 -13.30 -5.67 64.02
CA ILE A 211 -14.72 -5.79 64.37
C ILE A 211 -15.63 -4.57 64.07
N LYS A 212 -16.49 -4.77 63.06
CA LYS A 212 -17.87 -4.27 63.05
C LYS A 212 -18.84 -5.43 62.79
N THR A 213 -20.00 -5.35 63.42
CA THR A 213 -21.21 -6.15 63.16
C THR A 213 -21.91 -5.61 61.87
N SER A 214 -22.97 -6.20 61.30
CA SER A 214 -24.03 -7.05 61.89
C SER A 214 -24.74 -8.00 60.90
N SER A 215 -25.46 -8.96 61.50
CA SER A 215 -26.54 -9.80 60.96
C SER A 215 -27.77 -9.02 60.43
N ALA A 216 -28.78 -9.60 59.74
CA ALA A 216 -28.94 -10.82 58.92
C ALA A 216 -30.40 -10.91 58.35
N LYS A 217 -30.74 -12.07 57.72
CA LYS A 217 -32.00 -12.50 57.04
C LYS A 217 -32.00 -12.20 55.53
N ALA A 218 -31.96 -13.19 54.63
CA ALA A 218 -32.91 -14.30 54.34
C ALA A 218 -34.13 -13.80 53.51
N THR A 219 -34.58 -14.47 52.44
CA THR A 219 -35.02 -15.88 52.40
C THR A 219 -35.14 -16.44 50.95
N ILE A 220 -34.79 -17.74 50.76
CA ILE A 220 -35.26 -18.76 49.76
C ILE A 220 -35.65 -18.26 48.35
N ASN A 221 -34.93 -18.55 47.24
CA ASN A 221 -34.59 -19.84 46.58
C ASN A 221 -35.70 -20.42 45.64
N SER A 222 -35.40 -20.54 44.34
CA SER A 222 -35.81 -21.69 43.49
C SER A 222 -35.02 -21.76 42.18
N GLN A 223 -34.82 -22.96 41.67
CA GLN A 223 -34.42 -23.26 40.29
C GLN A 223 -35.68 -23.54 39.44
N GLN A 224 -35.58 -23.51 38.10
CA GLN A 224 -35.77 -24.67 37.21
C GLN A 224 -35.85 -24.27 35.72
N SER A 225 -35.64 -25.26 34.84
CA SER A 225 -35.81 -25.18 33.38
C SER A 225 -36.64 -26.39 32.94
N GLN A 226 -37.50 -26.26 31.91
CA GLN A 226 -37.78 -27.29 30.88
C GLN A 226 -38.89 -26.90 29.87
N THR A 227 -38.72 -27.39 28.63
CA THR A 227 -39.69 -27.82 27.58
C THR A 227 -41.21 -27.56 27.74
N ALA A 228 -42.03 -27.26 26.71
CA ALA A 228 -41.89 -26.95 25.26
C ALA A 228 -43.32 -26.48 24.74
N ASP A 229 -43.84 -26.56 23.51
CA ASP A 229 -43.43 -27.08 22.18
C ASP A 229 -44.35 -26.57 21.02
N VAL A 230 -44.07 -27.01 19.77
CA VAL A 230 -44.95 -27.20 18.58
C VAL A 230 -45.68 -26.00 17.90
N MET A 231 -45.12 -25.63 16.74
CA MET A 231 -45.74 -25.24 15.45
C MET A 231 -46.76 -24.08 15.32
N ARG A 232 -46.37 -23.13 14.45
CA ARG A 232 -47.16 -22.77 13.25
C ARG A 232 -46.23 -22.34 12.11
N ASN A 233 -46.43 -22.84 10.90
CA ASN A 233 -45.44 -22.76 9.82
C ASN A 233 -45.69 -21.62 8.82
N ALA A 234 -44.61 -20.97 8.38
CA ALA A 234 -44.50 -20.28 7.08
C ALA A 234 -43.05 -20.43 6.57
N PRO A 235 -42.81 -20.66 5.27
CA PRO A 235 -41.48 -21.02 4.76
C PRO A 235 -40.57 -19.79 4.55
N THR A 236 -40.02 -19.25 5.64
CA THR A 236 -38.83 -18.38 5.54
C THR A 236 -37.65 -19.23 5.06
N THR A 237 -36.88 -18.71 4.10
CA THR A 237 -35.66 -19.35 3.59
C THR A 237 -34.72 -19.79 4.72
N PRO A 238 -34.16 -21.01 4.71
CA PRO A 238 -33.25 -21.45 5.76
C PRO A 238 -32.06 -20.50 5.93
N ASN A 239 -31.91 -19.92 7.11
CA ASN A 239 -30.70 -19.18 7.47
C ASN A 239 -29.54 -20.17 7.54
N LEU A 240 -28.72 -20.18 6.50
CA LEU A 240 -27.44 -20.88 6.51
C LEU A 240 -26.56 -20.32 7.65
N PRO A 241 -25.83 -21.17 8.38
CA PRO A 241 -25.03 -20.72 9.52
C PRO A 241 -23.92 -19.75 9.06
N PRO A 242 -23.55 -18.73 9.88
CA PRO A 242 -22.72 -17.62 9.46
C PRO A 242 -21.21 -17.93 9.39
N ARG A 243 -20.84 -19.00 8.68
CA ARG A 243 -19.54 -19.02 7.98
C ARG A 243 -19.71 -18.16 6.74
N TRP A 244 -18.99 -17.04 6.74
CA TRP A 244 -19.10 -15.88 5.83
C TRP A 244 -19.54 -16.23 4.41
N ASN A 245 -20.53 -15.50 3.89
CA ASN A 245 -20.93 -15.56 2.48
C ASN A 245 -19.83 -14.94 1.58
N TYR A 246 -18.75 -15.70 1.38
CA TYR A 246 -17.58 -15.30 0.61
C TYR A 246 -17.93 -14.92 -0.83
N LEU A 247 -18.90 -15.62 -1.44
CA LEU A 247 -19.36 -15.36 -2.81
C LEU A 247 -19.76 -13.89 -3.01
N SER A 248 -20.45 -13.30 -2.02
CA SER A 248 -20.89 -11.89 -2.08
C SER A 248 -19.75 -10.86 -2.06
N GLN A 249 -18.53 -11.27 -1.71
CA GLN A 249 -17.32 -10.42 -1.70
C GLN A 249 -16.55 -10.48 -3.03
N LEU A 250 -16.83 -11.45 -3.89
CA LEU A 250 -16.17 -11.66 -5.18
C LEU A 250 -16.84 -10.80 -6.27
N PRO A 251 -16.17 -10.52 -7.41
CA PRO A 251 -16.75 -9.71 -8.48
C PRO A 251 -18.09 -10.27 -8.94
N LYS A 252 -19.14 -9.44 -8.94
CA LYS A 252 -20.51 -9.86 -9.29
C LYS A 252 -20.60 -10.64 -10.61
N PRO A 253 -19.90 -10.26 -11.71
CA PRO A 253 -19.93 -11.03 -12.96
C PRO A 253 -19.37 -12.46 -12.81
N MET A 254 -18.45 -12.70 -11.88
CA MET A 254 -17.84 -14.03 -11.64
C MET A 254 -18.69 -14.93 -10.73
N GLN A 255 -19.66 -14.40 -9.99
CA GLN A 255 -20.40 -15.18 -8.98
C GLN A 255 -21.22 -16.33 -9.60
N THR A 256 -21.67 -16.20 -10.84
CA THR A 256 -22.39 -17.25 -11.60
C THR A 256 -21.49 -18.36 -12.14
N TYR A 257 -20.17 -18.18 -12.10
CA TYR A 257 -19.18 -19.07 -12.70
C TYR A 257 -18.44 -19.95 -11.68
N ILE A 258 -18.76 -19.79 -10.40
CA ILE A 258 -18.20 -20.51 -9.25
C ILE A 258 -19.18 -21.63 -8.86
N SER A 259 -18.70 -22.87 -8.83
CA SER A 259 -19.49 -24.05 -8.45
C SER A 259 -19.36 -24.40 -6.96
N SER A 260 -18.20 -24.12 -6.35
CA SER A 260 -17.97 -24.27 -4.91
C SER A 260 -16.95 -23.27 -4.38
N ILE A 261 -17.01 -23.03 -3.07
CA ILE A 261 -16.00 -22.29 -2.30
C ILE A 261 -15.57 -23.18 -1.15
N GLU A 262 -14.27 -23.45 -1.01
CA GLU A 262 -13.70 -24.27 0.04
C GLU A 262 -13.01 -23.40 1.09
N ASP A 263 -13.59 -23.29 2.29
CA ASP A 263 -12.97 -22.63 3.43
C ASP A 263 -11.85 -23.50 4.02
N VAL A 264 -10.75 -22.85 4.41
CA VAL A 264 -9.52 -23.47 4.94
C VAL A 264 -9.19 -22.86 6.31
N PRO A 265 -8.24 -23.41 7.09
CA PRO A 265 -7.84 -22.80 8.36
C PRO A 265 -7.43 -21.33 8.21
N GLY A 266 -8.08 -20.45 8.98
CA GLY A 266 -7.79 -19.02 9.08
C GLY A 266 -6.63 -18.72 10.03
N ASP A 267 -5.62 -19.58 10.05
CA ASP A 267 -4.48 -19.59 10.97
C ASP A 267 -3.31 -18.69 10.53
N GLY A 268 -3.44 -17.98 9.41
CA GLY A 268 -2.36 -17.22 8.75
C GLY A 268 -1.62 -17.99 7.64
N HIS A 269 -1.89 -19.29 7.50
CA HIS A 269 -1.35 -20.17 6.47
C HIS A 269 -2.36 -20.45 5.34
N CYS A 270 -3.60 -19.93 5.46
CA CYS A 270 -4.72 -20.08 4.51
C CYS A 270 -4.33 -20.12 3.02
N GLY A 271 -3.53 -19.18 2.51
CA GLY A 271 -3.11 -19.18 1.10
C GLY A 271 -2.30 -20.42 0.70
N TYR A 272 -1.44 -20.91 1.59
CA TYR A 272 -0.66 -22.14 1.39
C TYR A 272 -1.54 -23.39 1.60
N HIS A 273 -2.52 -23.36 2.53
CA HIS A 273 -3.54 -24.41 2.68
C HIS A 273 -4.39 -24.58 1.42
N VAL A 274 -4.79 -23.49 0.74
CA VAL A 274 -5.52 -23.58 -0.54
C VAL A 274 -4.67 -24.26 -1.62
N VAL A 275 -3.39 -23.94 -1.71
CA VAL A 275 -2.46 -24.62 -2.64
C VAL A 275 -2.32 -26.11 -2.28
N ALA A 276 -2.12 -26.44 -1.00
CA ALA A 276 -1.98 -27.83 -0.54
C ALA A 276 -3.23 -28.66 -0.88
N MET A 277 -4.41 -28.16 -0.52
CA MET A 277 -5.72 -28.76 -0.82
C MET A 277 -5.93 -28.97 -2.32
N LYS A 278 -5.68 -27.94 -3.16
CA LYS A 278 -5.87 -28.04 -4.63
C LYS A 278 -4.81 -28.93 -5.31
N MET A 279 -3.66 -29.15 -4.68
CA MET A 279 -2.64 -30.10 -5.14
C MET A 279 -2.83 -31.53 -4.59
N GLY A 280 -3.83 -31.77 -3.72
CA GLY A 280 -4.08 -33.08 -3.12
C GLY A 280 -3.04 -33.49 -2.07
N LEU A 281 -2.37 -32.52 -1.44
CA LEU A 281 -1.46 -32.73 -0.32
C LEU A 281 -2.23 -32.88 1.00
N ASP A 282 -1.51 -33.20 2.08
CA ASP A 282 -2.11 -33.31 3.41
C ASP A 282 -2.77 -32.00 3.88
N LEU A 283 -3.93 -32.11 4.52
CA LEU A 283 -4.79 -30.96 4.87
C LEU A 283 -4.39 -30.27 6.18
N GLU A 284 -3.62 -30.91 7.05
CA GLU A 284 -3.16 -30.32 8.32
C GLU A 284 -1.74 -29.74 8.19
N SER A 285 -0.88 -30.40 7.41
CA SER A 285 0.56 -30.13 7.36
C SER A 285 1.13 -29.89 5.96
N GLY A 286 0.41 -30.23 4.87
CA GLY A 286 0.90 -30.09 3.49
C GLY A 286 1.21 -28.65 3.05
N TRP A 287 0.72 -27.65 3.79
CA TRP A 287 1.16 -26.26 3.63
C TRP A 287 2.66 -26.05 3.90
N LYS A 288 3.30 -26.93 4.71
CA LYS A 288 4.74 -26.94 4.96
C LYS A 288 5.49 -27.39 3.70
N ASP A 289 5.02 -28.44 3.03
CA ASP A 289 5.54 -28.87 1.73
C ASP A 289 5.37 -27.78 0.67
N VAL A 290 4.22 -27.08 0.68
CA VAL A 290 3.98 -25.95 -0.23
C VAL A 290 5.02 -24.85 -0.04
N ARG A 291 5.24 -24.43 1.21
CA ARG A 291 6.26 -23.43 1.55
C ARG A 291 7.67 -23.87 1.14
N GLN A 292 8.04 -25.13 1.41
CA GLN A 292 9.35 -25.66 1.03
C GLN A 292 9.57 -25.65 -0.49
N ALA A 293 8.56 -26.06 -1.26
CA ALA A 293 8.61 -26.01 -2.72
C ALA A 293 8.73 -24.57 -3.24
N MET A 294 8.02 -23.61 -2.63
CA MET A 294 8.10 -22.19 -3.00
C MET A 294 9.44 -21.54 -2.64
N VAL A 295 10.05 -21.87 -1.49
CA VAL A 295 11.42 -21.44 -1.14
C VAL A 295 12.42 -22.01 -2.15
N LYS A 296 12.33 -23.31 -2.44
CA LYS A 296 13.22 -24.00 -3.38
C LYS A 296 13.14 -23.40 -4.80
N GLU A 297 11.93 -23.12 -5.29
CA GLU A 297 11.72 -22.52 -6.61
C GLU A 297 12.29 -21.09 -6.69
N LEU A 298 12.08 -20.29 -5.64
CA LEU A 298 12.60 -18.93 -5.54
C LEU A 298 14.13 -18.91 -5.46
N ASP A 299 14.74 -19.78 -4.65
CA ASP A 299 16.20 -19.87 -4.47
C ASP A 299 16.91 -20.38 -5.74
N LEU A 300 16.34 -21.36 -6.45
CA LEU A 300 16.91 -21.90 -7.70
C LEU A 300 16.84 -20.90 -8.87
N ASN A 301 15.90 -19.96 -8.84
CA ASN A 301 15.65 -19.00 -9.92
C ASN A 301 15.80 -17.53 -9.47
N ILE A 302 16.59 -17.29 -8.42
CA ILE A 302 16.69 -15.99 -7.74
C ILE A 302 17.03 -14.83 -8.70
N ASP A 303 17.90 -15.07 -9.69
CA ASP A 303 18.28 -14.12 -10.73
C ASP A 303 17.13 -13.72 -11.67
N PHE A 304 16.17 -14.61 -11.90
CA PHE A 304 14.99 -14.33 -12.73
C PHE A 304 13.99 -13.50 -11.93
N TYR A 305 13.65 -13.94 -10.72
CA TYR A 305 12.72 -13.21 -9.86
C TYR A 305 13.26 -11.85 -9.42
N THR A 306 14.58 -11.69 -9.24
CA THR A 306 15.22 -10.41 -8.94
C THR A 306 15.08 -9.40 -10.09
N LYS A 307 15.16 -9.85 -11.35
CA LYS A 307 14.93 -8.98 -12.52
C LYS A 307 13.44 -8.66 -12.75
N MET A 308 12.55 -9.38 -12.08
CA MET A 308 11.10 -9.30 -12.23
C MET A 308 10.39 -8.51 -11.11
N PHE A 309 10.95 -8.52 -9.89
CA PHE A 309 10.37 -7.92 -8.69
C PHE A 309 11.35 -7.04 -7.87
N ASP A 310 12.61 -6.91 -8.27
CA ASP A 310 13.72 -6.40 -7.47
C ASP A 310 14.09 -7.25 -6.24
N LEU A 311 15.37 -7.14 -5.84
CA LEU A 311 16.00 -8.01 -4.84
C LEU A 311 15.34 -7.88 -3.45
N GLU A 312 14.84 -6.71 -3.09
CA GLU A 312 14.19 -6.50 -1.78
C GLU A 312 12.85 -7.23 -1.69
N ILE A 313 12.05 -7.26 -2.76
CA ILE A 313 10.81 -8.03 -2.79
C ILE A 313 11.12 -9.53 -2.80
N VAL A 314 12.13 -9.97 -3.55
CA VAL A 314 12.59 -11.38 -3.51
C VAL A 314 13.00 -11.80 -2.10
N HIS A 315 13.77 -11.00 -1.36
CA HIS A 315 14.10 -11.30 0.04
C HIS A 315 12.87 -11.32 0.95
N LYS A 316 11.91 -10.40 0.76
CA LYS A 316 10.62 -10.40 1.50
C LYS A 316 9.79 -11.64 1.19
N LEU A 317 9.72 -12.08 -0.07
CA LEU A 317 9.04 -13.32 -0.49
C LEU A 317 9.74 -14.56 0.09
N ARG A 318 11.08 -14.59 0.06
CA ARG A 318 11.84 -15.69 0.68
C ARG A 318 11.55 -15.80 2.18
N LYS A 319 11.65 -14.69 2.92
CA LYS A 319 11.25 -14.63 4.35
C LYS A 319 9.80 -15.06 4.55
N ARG A 320 8.88 -14.61 3.68
CA ARG A 320 7.45 -14.97 3.75
C ARG A 320 7.22 -16.47 3.70
N PHE A 321 7.90 -17.15 2.77
CA PHE A 321 7.71 -18.58 2.52
C PHE A 321 8.45 -19.43 3.57
N ASP A 322 9.68 -19.05 3.94
CA ASP A 322 10.59 -19.77 4.85
C ASP A 322 10.21 -19.64 6.34
N TYR A 323 8.97 -20.05 6.67
CA TYR A 323 8.41 -20.02 8.02
C TYR A 323 7.49 -21.23 8.26
N TYR A 324 7.82 -22.05 9.25
CA TYR A 324 7.14 -23.33 9.53
C TYR A 324 6.59 -23.43 10.96
N GLY A 325 6.44 -22.30 11.65
CA GLY A 325 5.83 -22.24 12.97
C GLY A 325 4.33 -22.50 12.91
N ASP A 326 3.81 -23.27 13.88
CA ASP A 326 2.39 -23.66 13.95
C ASP A 326 1.53 -22.67 14.78
N ARG A 327 2.11 -21.58 15.28
CA ARG A 327 1.47 -20.56 16.14
C ARG A 327 2.14 -19.20 15.99
N ASP A 328 1.42 -18.15 16.37
CA ASP A 328 1.91 -16.76 16.50
C ASP A 328 2.50 -16.15 15.22
N ILE A 329 1.99 -16.61 14.06
CA ILE A 329 2.34 -16.08 12.74
C ILE A 329 1.82 -14.64 12.54
N THR A 330 2.74 -13.74 12.19
CA THR A 330 2.41 -12.36 11.81
C THR A 330 2.17 -12.23 10.30
N SER A 331 1.58 -11.11 9.88
CA SER A 331 1.33 -10.79 8.47
C SER A 331 2.60 -10.66 7.60
N ASP A 332 3.79 -10.68 8.20
CA ASP A 332 5.09 -10.83 7.54
C ASP A 332 5.27 -12.19 6.83
N TYR A 333 4.46 -13.20 7.15
CA TYR A 333 4.61 -14.58 6.64
C TYR A 333 3.38 -15.11 5.88
N TRP A 334 2.32 -14.29 5.79
CA TRP A 334 1.14 -14.58 4.97
C TRP A 334 1.48 -14.57 3.47
N LEU A 335 0.70 -15.32 2.69
CA LEU A 335 0.85 -15.39 1.23
C LEU A 335 0.51 -14.03 0.58
N GLN A 336 1.48 -13.42 -0.09
CA GLN A 336 1.31 -12.14 -0.78
C GLN A 336 1.13 -12.35 -2.29
N MET A 337 -0.05 -11.99 -2.78
CA MET A 337 -0.35 -11.87 -4.20
C MET A 337 -0.20 -10.41 -4.65
N PRO A 338 0.16 -10.15 -5.93
CA PRO A 338 0.24 -11.11 -7.04
C PRO A 338 1.56 -11.90 -7.14
N GLU A 339 2.65 -11.48 -6.49
CA GLU A 339 3.99 -12.04 -6.76
C GLU A 339 4.06 -13.56 -6.55
N ALA A 340 3.47 -14.07 -5.45
CA ALA A 340 3.49 -15.49 -5.15
C ALA A 340 2.80 -16.36 -6.20
N GLY A 341 1.88 -15.82 -7.01
CA GLY A 341 1.20 -16.56 -8.08
C GLY A 341 2.17 -17.10 -9.13
N PHE A 342 3.23 -16.36 -9.44
CA PHE A 342 4.29 -16.82 -10.35
C PHE A 342 5.18 -17.91 -9.76
N ILE A 343 5.45 -17.87 -8.44
CA ILE A 343 6.24 -18.92 -7.77
C ILE A 343 5.40 -20.19 -7.66
N ILE A 344 4.11 -20.10 -7.31
CA ILE A 344 3.21 -21.27 -7.24
C ILE A 344 3.04 -21.92 -8.63
N ALA A 345 2.83 -21.13 -9.68
CA ALA A 345 2.63 -21.66 -11.03
C ALA A 345 3.81 -22.53 -11.50
N GLU A 346 5.05 -22.09 -11.23
CA GLU A 346 6.27 -22.82 -11.61
C GLU A 346 6.56 -23.98 -10.65
N ALA A 347 6.49 -23.77 -9.33
CA ALA A 347 6.83 -24.78 -8.32
C ALA A 347 5.95 -26.05 -8.41
N PHE A 348 4.68 -25.91 -8.82
CA PHE A 348 3.73 -27.02 -8.95
C PHE A 348 3.40 -27.38 -10.40
N VAL A 349 3.96 -26.66 -11.38
CA VAL A 349 3.69 -26.80 -12.82
C VAL A 349 2.17 -26.78 -13.07
N THR A 350 1.54 -25.67 -12.68
CA THR A 350 0.08 -25.52 -12.57
C THR A 350 -0.37 -24.14 -13.02
N VAL A 351 -1.62 -24.00 -13.48
CA VAL A 351 -2.23 -22.69 -13.70
C VAL A 351 -2.78 -22.19 -12.37
N VAL A 352 -2.44 -20.97 -11.97
CA VAL A 352 -2.95 -20.34 -10.75
C VAL A 352 -3.90 -19.21 -11.13
N VAL A 353 -5.07 -19.17 -10.53
CA VAL A 353 -6.09 -18.13 -10.78
C VAL A 353 -6.46 -17.47 -9.47
N LEU A 354 -6.24 -16.17 -9.39
CA LEU A 354 -6.73 -15.32 -8.31
C LEU A 354 -8.03 -14.63 -8.75
N ILE A 355 -9.09 -14.76 -7.95
CA ILE A 355 -10.33 -13.98 -8.09
C ILE A 355 -10.56 -13.18 -6.81
N SER A 356 -10.71 -11.86 -6.89
CA SER A 356 -11.05 -11.02 -5.75
C SER A 356 -11.68 -9.71 -6.21
N ARG A 357 -12.23 -8.92 -5.27
CA ARG A 357 -12.83 -7.63 -5.62
C ARG A 357 -11.86 -6.67 -6.31
N ASP A 358 -10.58 -6.69 -5.92
CA ASP A 358 -9.60 -5.66 -6.29
C ASP A 358 -8.46 -6.17 -7.20
N MET A 359 -8.22 -7.49 -7.23
CA MET A 359 -7.21 -8.15 -8.08
C MET A 359 -7.78 -9.44 -8.70
N ASN A 360 -7.66 -9.60 -10.01
CA ASN A 360 -8.07 -10.80 -10.73
C ASN A 360 -7.02 -11.14 -11.79
N PHE A 361 -6.30 -12.25 -11.63
CA PHE A 361 -5.15 -12.60 -12.48
C PHE A 361 -5.00 -14.11 -12.68
N THR A 362 -4.58 -14.50 -13.89
CA THR A 362 -4.10 -15.86 -14.19
C THR A 362 -2.58 -15.88 -14.31
N PHE A 363 -1.94 -16.86 -13.68
CA PHE A 363 -0.51 -17.11 -13.73
C PHE A 363 -0.28 -18.49 -14.35
N VAL A 364 0.69 -18.60 -15.26
CA VAL A 364 1.02 -19.84 -15.98
C VAL A 364 2.50 -20.18 -15.85
N PRO A 365 2.89 -21.46 -15.95
CA PRO A 365 4.31 -21.84 -16.00
C PRO A 365 5.02 -21.23 -17.21
N SER A 366 6.32 -20.94 -17.07
CA SER A 366 7.19 -20.47 -18.16
C SER A 366 8.35 -21.42 -18.44
N ARG A 367 8.79 -22.20 -17.44
CA ARG A 367 9.83 -23.22 -17.64
C ARG A 367 9.29 -24.52 -18.23
N TYR A 368 7.99 -24.78 -18.13
CA TYR A 368 7.38 -26.08 -18.44
C TYR A 368 6.30 -26.01 -19.53
N PRO A 369 6.36 -26.86 -20.59
CA PRO A 369 5.35 -26.89 -21.63
C PRO A 369 3.99 -27.37 -21.14
N TYR A 370 2.92 -26.94 -21.81
CA TYR A 370 1.61 -27.55 -21.71
C TYR A 370 1.65 -29.02 -22.18
N SER A 371 0.94 -29.92 -21.49
CA SER A 371 0.90 -31.34 -21.84
C SER A 371 -0.41 -32.01 -21.41
N GLN A 372 -0.69 -33.19 -21.95
CA GLN A 372 -1.83 -34.02 -21.53
C GLN A 372 -1.79 -34.45 -20.04
N TYR A 373 -0.63 -34.36 -19.37
CA TYR A 373 -0.45 -34.67 -17.95
C TYR A 373 -0.60 -33.44 -17.05
N THR A 374 -0.55 -32.23 -17.63
CA THR A 374 -0.61 -30.95 -16.91
C THR A 374 -1.88 -30.15 -17.25
N ARG A 375 -2.62 -30.49 -18.31
CA ARG A 375 -3.83 -29.79 -18.80
C ARG A 375 -4.95 -29.54 -17.78
N ASN A 376 -5.04 -30.34 -16.72
CA ASN A 376 -6.08 -30.23 -15.70
C ASN A 376 -5.53 -29.65 -14.37
N ARG A 377 -4.27 -29.20 -14.33
CA ARG A 377 -3.66 -28.60 -13.14
C ARG A 377 -4.06 -27.13 -13.04
N LEU A 378 -5.03 -26.85 -12.18
CA LEU A 378 -5.63 -25.54 -11.99
C LEU A 378 -5.89 -25.28 -10.51
N ILE A 379 -5.21 -24.30 -9.93
CA ILE A 379 -5.46 -23.79 -8.57
C ILE A 379 -6.24 -22.48 -8.69
N VAL A 380 -7.56 -22.54 -8.47
CA VAL A 380 -8.39 -21.33 -8.34
C VAL A 380 -8.52 -20.99 -6.86
N MET A 381 -8.20 -19.75 -6.52
CA MET A 381 -8.25 -19.21 -5.16
C MET A 381 -8.90 -17.83 -5.13
N ALA A 382 -9.54 -17.50 -4.01
CA ALA A 382 -10.14 -16.20 -3.79
C ALA A 382 -9.58 -15.52 -2.54
N HIS A 383 -9.34 -14.20 -2.63
CA HIS A 383 -8.98 -13.37 -1.47
C HIS A 383 -10.22 -12.65 -0.93
N VAL A 384 -10.53 -12.90 0.35
CA VAL A 384 -11.78 -12.53 1.03
C VAL A 384 -11.51 -12.06 2.46
N ASN A 385 -12.51 -11.41 3.09
CA ASN A 385 -12.41 -10.76 4.40
C ASN A 385 -11.28 -9.70 4.53
N SER A 386 -10.61 -9.35 3.43
CA SER A 386 -9.37 -8.53 3.36
C SER A 386 -8.10 -9.19 3.94
N SER A 387 -8.14 -10.48 4.32
CA SER A 387 -7.00 -11.16 4.96
C SER A 387 -7.01 -12.69 4.88
N HIS A 388 -7.96 -13.31 4.16
CA HIS A 388 -8.15 -14.75 4.12
C HIS A 388 -8.18 -15.24 2.67
N TYR A 389 -7.65 -16.43 2.43
CA TYR A 389 -7.75 -17.11 1.14
C TYR A 389 -8.67 -18.32 1.25
N VAL A 390 -9.51 -18.53 0.25
CA VAL A 390 -10.40 -19.70 0.12
C VAL A 390 -10.15 -20.38 -1.22
N GLY A 391 -10.36 -21.70 -1.27
CA GLY A 391 -10.40 -22.44 -2.52
C GLY A 391 -11.64 -22.08 -3.33
N LEU A 392 -11.52 -22.09 -4.65
CA LEU A 392 -12.66 -22.03 -5.55
C LEU A 392 -12.66 -23.25 -6.47
N THR A 393 -13.85 -23.70 -6.86
CA THR A 393 -14.04 -24.51 -8.07
C THR A 393 -14.90 -23.70 -9.03
N LEU A 394 -14.53 -23.70 -10.31
CA LEU A 394 -15.26 -23.02 -11.37
C LEU A 394 -16.06 -24.04 -12.21
N ASN A 395 -17.12 -23.57 -12.85
CA ASN A 395 -17.83 -24.35 -13.86
C ASN A 395 -16.91 -24.64 -15.08
N PRO A 396 -17.11 -25.76 -15.81
CA PRO A 396 -16.38 -26.01 -17.05
C PRO A 396 -16.58 -24.89 -18.07
N GLY A 397 -15.48 -24.37 -18.63
CA GLY A 397 -15.52 -23.25 -19.57
C GLY A 397 -15.74 -21.87 -18.94
N SER A 398 -15.71 -21.73 -17.62
CA SER A 398 -15.82 -20.43 -16.94
C SER A 398 -14.75 -19.43 -17.41
N PRO A 399 -15.08 -18.12 -17.46
CA PRO A 399 -14.14 -17.05 -17.76
C PRO A 399 -12.92 -17.04 -16.83
N MET A 400 -11.78 -16.65 -17.38
CA MET A 400 -10.46 -16.71 -16.73
C MET A 400 -9.85 -15.30 -16.73
N PRO A 401 -9.36 -14.77 -15.59
CA PRO A 401 -8.72 -13.47 -15.58
C PRO A 401 -7.49 -13.39 -16.52
N PRO A 402 -7.14 -12.21 -17.06
CA PRO A 402 -5.93 -12.05 -17.87
C PRO A 402 -4.66 -12.21 -17.04
N GLU A 403 -3.51 -12.28 -17.72
CA GLU A 403 -2.20 -12.29 -17.07
C GLU A 403 -1.85 -10.91 -16.46
N PRO A 404 -1.21 -10.87 -15.28
CA PRO A 404 -0.93 -9.63 -14.55
C PRO A 404 0.03 -8.69 -15.32
N PRO A 405 -0.01 -7.37 -15.05
CA PRO A 405 0.65 -6.34 -15.87
C PRO A 405 2.19 -6.24 -15.72
N TYR A 406 2.89 -7.31 -15.29
CA TYR A 406 4.35 -7.31 -15.13
C TYR A 406 5.05 -7.25 -16.49
N GLN A 407 5.51 -6.05 -16.88
CA GLN A 407 6.14 -5.80 -18.18
C GLN A 407 7.41 -6.63 -18.42
N PHE A 408 8.19 -6.93 -17.36
CA PHE A 408 9.33 -7.85 -17.48
C PHE A 408 8.89 -9.26 -17.90
N TRP A 409 7.85 -9.80 -17.24
CA TRP A 409 7.28 -11.11 -17.60
C TRP A 409 6.70 -11.08 -19.01
N LYS A 410 5.89 -10.07 -19.37
CA LYS A 410 5.31 -9.93 -20.72
C LYS A 410 6.35 -9.83 -21.85
N ARG A 411 7.59 -9.40 -21.54
CA ARG A 411 8.73 -9.37 -22.48
C ARG A 411 9.57 -10.67 -22.48
N THR A 412 9.42 -11.51 -21.46
CA THR A 412 10.18 -12.78 -21.28
C THR A 412 9.32 -14.04 -21.40
N VAL A 413 8.04 -13.90 -21.79
CA VAL A 413 7.09 -15.00 -22.04
C VAL A 413 7.69 -16.01 -23.01
N THR A 414 8.01 -17.20 -22.50
CA THR A 414 8.50 -18.33 -23.28
C THR A 414 7.38 -18.90 -24.17
N ASP A 415 7.73 -19.66 -25.19
CA ASP A 415 6.74 -20.35 -26.02
C ASP A 415 5.92 -21.38 -25.21
N HIS A 416 6.46 -21.88 -24.09
CA HIS A 416 5.70 -22.64 -23.10
C HIS A 416 4.56 -21.82 -22.48
N SER A 417 4.84 -20.61 -21.95
CA SER A 417 3.78 -19.74 -21.41
C SER A 417 2.78 -19.31 -22.48
N LYS A 418 3.21 -19.09 -23.73
CA LYS A 418 2.28 -18.81 -24.86
C LYS A 418 1.34 -19.98 -25.10
N ALA A 419 1.85 -21.22 -25.13
CA ALA A 419 1.05 -22.43 -25.27
C ALA A 419 0.05 -22.62 -24.12
N TRP A 420 0.44 -22.29 -22.88
CA TRP A 420 -0.48 -22.25 -21.75
C TRP A 420 -1.59 -21.20 -21.94
N LEU A 421 -1.24 -19.95 -22.25
CA LEU A 421 -2.22 -18.86 -22.43
C LEU A 421 -3.19 -19.12 -23.59
N SER A 422 -2.73 -19.73 -24.70
CA SER A 422 -3.61 -20.06 -25.83
C SER A 422 -4.72 -21.07 -25.48
N MET A 423 -4.57 -21.87 -24.43
CA MET A 423 -5.62 -22.78 -23.96
C MET A 423 -6.74 -22.07 -23.16
N PHE A 424 -6.56 -20.78 -22.87
CA PHE A 424 -7.51 -19.95 -22.11
C PHE A 424 -7.92 -18.67 -22.85
N SER A 425 -7.55 -18.51 -24.13
CA SER A 425 -7.78 -17.25 -24.88
C SER A 425 -9.25 -16.83 -24.91
N ASP A 426 -10.15 -17.79 -25.09
CA ASP A 426 -11.59 -17.54 -25.19
C ASP A 426 -12.19 -17.21 -23.81
N GLN A 427 -11.75 -17.92 -22.77
CA GLN A 427 -12.12 -17.65 -21.38
C GLN A 427 -11.59 -16.29 -20.89
N ILE A 428 -10.42 -15.84 -21.37
CA ILE A 428 -9.86 -14.52 -21.09
C ILE A 428 -10.66 -13.43 -21.83
N ALA A 429 -10.96 -13.64 -23.11
CA ALA A 429 -11.79 -12.70 -23.88
C ALA A 429 -13.19 -12.54 -23.29
N GLU A 430 -13.81 -13.62 -22.82
CA GLU A 430 -15.10 -13.56 -22.11
C GLU A 430 -14.96 -12.87 -20.74
N PHE A 431 -13.87 -13.10 -20.01
CA PHE A 431 -13.62 -12.43 -18.72
C PHE A 431 -13.51 -10.91 -18.88
N GLU A 432 -12.71 -10.47 -19.85
CA GLU A 432 -12.57 -9.05 -20.20
C GLU A 432 -13.94 -8.43 -20.48
N LYS A 433 -14.77 -9.12 -21.28
CA LYS A 433 -16.13 -8.74 -21.63
C LYS A 433 -17.08 -8.65 -20.43
N ILE A 434 -17.17 -9.67 -19.56
CA ILE A 434 -18.12 -9.66 -18.43
C ILE A 434 -17.71 -8.70 -17.30
N MET A 435 -16.41 -8.39 -17.18
CA MET A 435 -15.88 -7.44 -16.21
C MET A 435 -15.87 -5.99 -16.72
N GLY A 436 -16.20 -5.76 -18.00
CA GLY A 436 -16.26 -4.42 -18.59
C GLY A 436 -14.90 -3.83 -18.98
N TYR A 437 -13.87 -4.65 -19.14
CA TYR A 437 -12.56 -4.20 -19.66
C TYR A 437 -12.68 -3.93 -21.16
N VAL A 438 -12.87 -2.65 -21.51
CA VAL A 438 -12.90 -2.20 -22.91
C VAL A 438 -11.50 -2.34 -23.50
N LYS A 439 -11.34 -3.22 -24.50
CA LYS A 439 -10.16 -3.20 -25.36
C LYS A 439 -10.15 -1.90 -26.16
N GLU A 440 -9.10 -1.10 -26.00
CA GLU A 440 -8.76 -0.08 -26.98
C GLU A 440 -8.57 -0.80 -28.33
N GLN A 441 -9.45 -0.51 -29.28
CA GLN A 441 -9.39 -1.18 -30.57
C GLN A 441 -8.12 -0.76 -31.30
N SER A 442 -7.23 -1.71 -31.55
CA SER A 442 -6.15 -1.53 -32.53
C SER A 442 -6.76 -1.06 -33.85
N PRO A 443 -6.23 -0.01 -34.49
CA PRO A 443 -6.81 0.51 -35.72
C PRO A 443 -6.87 -0.60 -36.77
N VAL A 444 -8.05 -0.79 -37.36
CA VAL A 444 -8.28 -1.80 -38.39
C VAL A 444 -7.35 -1.51 -39.57
N ASN A 445 -6.47 -2.45 -39.89
CA ASN A 445 -5.74 -2.44 -41.15
C ASN A 445 -6.75 -2.66 -42.28
N ILE A 446 -7.21 -1.57 -42.89
CA ILE A 446 -7.92 -1.61 -44.17
C ILE A 446 -6.84 -1.83 -45.24
N THR A 447 -6.62 -3.09 -45.62
CA THR A 447 -5.90 -3.42 -46.85
C THR A 447 -6.77 -3.01 -48.03
N LEU A 448 -6.39 -1.93 -48.70
CA LEU A 448 -6.90 -1.58 -50.03
C LEU A 448 -6.02 -2.31 -51.05
N ASP A 449 -6.48 -3.47 -51.49
CA ASP A 449 -6.07 -4.11 -52.73
C ASP A 449 -7.29 -4.06 -53.68
N ASP A 450 -7.05 -3.57 -54.90
CA ASP A 450 -7.99 -3.34 -56.04
C ASP A 450 -9.28 -2.50 -55.78
#